data_AF-A0A090S1Q1-F1
#
_entry.id   AF-A0A090S1Q1-F1
#
_cell.length_a   1.000
_cell.length_b   1.000
_cell.length_c   1.000
_cell.angle_alpha   90.00
_cell.angle_beta   90.00
_cell.angle_gamma   90.00
#
_symmetry.space_group_name_H-M   'P 1'
#
loop_
_entity.id
_entity.type
_entity.pdbx_description
1 polymer ?
#
loop_
_entity_poly.entity_id
_entity_poly.type
_entity_poly.pdbx_seq_one_letter_code
_entity_poly.pdbx_strand_id
1 'polypeptide(L)'
;MMYVGALIGFPMTIPAFCGFFIKKTPDWAGWGTLVVGAVVSYYVGFVINAEMVANWFNLEPLTGREWSDLKVAIGLIGHLVFTAGFFCLTTLFYKPLSEERQQDVDKFFNNLATPLVAESTEQKKLDNKQRRMLGSLIACAGVGVMAMFLLPNPLWGRMIFVLCGVIVLAVGLLLVKAVDESVEQEDAEAVTNNA
;
A
#
# COMPACT_ATOMS: atom_id res chain seq x y z
N MET A 1 -15.10 6.91 4.61
CA MET A 1 -14.37 6.58 3.37
C MET A 1 -13.18 5.66 3.61
N MET A 2 -12.23 6.00 4.50
CA MET A 2 -11.06 5.11 4.80
C MET A 2 -11.45 3.70 5.25
N TYR A 3 -12.52 3.57 6.02
CA TYR A 3 -12.99 2.31 6.57
C TYR A 3 -13.36 1.25 5.52
N VAL A 4 -14.15 1.62 4.51
CA VAL A 4 -14.63 0.69 3.47
C VAL A 4 -13.45 0.23 2.59
N GLY A 5 -12.55 1.14 2.25
CA GLY A 5 -11.34 0.81 1.49
C GLY A 5 -10.39 -0.11 2.27
N ALA A 6 -10.22 0.13 3.57
CA ALA A 6 -9.39 -0.72 4.43
C ALA A 6 -9.96 -2.14 4.55
N LEU A 7 -11.25 -2.27 4.87
CA LEU A 7 -11.90 -3.57 5.08
C LEU A 7 -12.01 -4.43 3.82
N ILE A 8 -11.99 -3.83 2.63
CA ILE A 8 -12.00 -4.57 1.36
C ILE A 8 -10.56 -4.82 0.89
N GLY A 9 -9.68 -3.81 1.02
CA GLY A 9 -8.31 -3.88 0.52
C GLY A 9 -7.43 -4.90 1.26
N PHE A 10 -7.50 -4.94 2.60
CA PHE A 10 -6.63 -5.82 3.39
C PHE A 10 -6.84 -7.32 3.14
N PRO A 11 -8.09 -7.85 3.11
CA PRO A 11 -8.33 -9.25 2.76
C PRO A 11 -7.72 -9.69 1.42
N MET A 12 -7.68 -8.79 0.43
CA MET A 12 -7.17 -9.11 -0.90
C MET A 12 -5.64 -9.11 -0.95
N THR A 13 -4.98 -8.21 -0.21
CA THR A 13 -3.52 -8.05 -0.28
C THR A 13 -2.76 -9.05 0.58
N ILE A 14 -3.35 -9.49 1.71
CA ILE A 14 -2.69 -10.41 2.64
C ILE A 14 -2.25 -11.74 2.01
N PRO A 15 -3.11 -12.51 1.33
CA PRO A 15 -2.69 -13.79 0.75
C PRO A 15 -1.60 -13.61 -0.31
N ALA A 16 -1.69 -12.54 -1.12
CA ALA A 16 -0.65 -12.22 -2.09
C ALA A 16 0.68 -11.90 -1.40
N PHE A 17 0.67 -11.04 -0.38
CA PHE A 17 1.85 -10.67 0.40
C PHE A 17 2.47 -11.88 1.11
N CYS A 18 1.68 -12.67 1.84
CA CYS A 18 2.17 -13.85 2.53
C CYS A 18 2.70 -14.92 1.55
N GLY A 19 2.06 -15.08 0.39
CA GLY A 19 2.47 -16.01 -0.66
C GLY A 19 3.86 -15.73 -1.26
N PHE A 20 4.33 -14.47 -1.22
CA PHE A 20 5.71 -14.15 -1.62
C PHE A 20 6.76 -14.78 -0.70
N PHE A 21 6.45 -14.93 0.59
CA PHE A 21 7.40 -15.42 1.59
C PHE A 21 7.18 -16.89 1.97
N ILE A 22 5.94 -17.37 1.94
CA ILE A 22 5.56 -18.71 2.39
C ILE A 22 5.21 -19.58 1.19
N LYS A 23 6.18 -20.38 0.74
CA LYS A 23 6.08 -21.18 -0.50
C LYS A 23 5.27 -22.47 -0.37
N LYS A 24 5.18 -23.03 0.84
CA LYS A 24 4.55 -24.35 1.09
C LYS A 24 3.12 -24.17 1.60
N THR A 25 2.24 -23.70 0.73
CA THR A 25 0.81 -23.53 1.02
C THR A 25 -0.02 -24.30 -0.02
N PRO A 26 -1.20 -24.83 0.35
CA PRO A 26 -2.08 -25.47 -0.62
C PRO A 26 -2.66 -24.44 -1.59
N ASP A 27 -3.02 -24.84 -2.82
CA ASP A 27 -3.55 -23.92 -3.85
C ASP A 27 -4.82 -23.18 -3.39
N TRP A 28 -5.60 -23.75 -2.47
CA TRP A 28 -6.80 -23.11 -1.93
C TRP A 28 -6.51 -22.03 -0.87
N ALA A 29 -5.27 -21.94 -0.37
CA ALA A 29 -4.91 -21.01 0.71
C ALA A 29 -5.26 -19.55 0.39
N GLY A 30 -5.07 -19.13 -0.87
CA GLY A 30 -5.36 -17.78 -1.32
C GLY A 30 -6.84 -17.41 -1.18
N TRP A 31 -7.74 -18.18 -1.80
CA TRP A 31 -9.18 -17.89 -1.73
C TRP A 31 -9.77 -18.20 -0.34
N GLY A 32 -9.26 -19.22 0.36
CA GLY A 32 -9.67 -19.50 1.73
C GLY A 32 -9.36 -18.32 2.66
N THR A 33 -8.19 -17.71 2.49
CA THR A 33 -7.78 -16.51 3.24
C THR A 33 -8.65 -15.31 2.90
N LEU A 34 -9.06 -15.16 1.63
CA LEU A 34 -10.01 -14.12 1.23
C LEU A 34 -11.37 -14.28 1.94
N VAL A 35 -11.88 -15.51 2.05
CA VAL A 35 -13.13 -15.79 2.78
C VAL A 35 -12.99 -15.45 4.27
N VAL A 36 -11.92 -15.90 4.92
CA VAL A 36 -11.66 -15.56 6.33
C VAL A 36 -11.49 -14.05 6.50
N GLY A 37 -10.80 -13.39 5.57
CA GLY A 37 -10.67 -11.94 5.53
C GLY A 37 -12.02 -11.25 5.44
N ALA A 38 -12.93 -11.71 4.58
CA ALA A 38 -14.28 -11.16 4.48
C ALA A 38 -15.07 -11.34 5.80
N VAL A 39 -14.92 -12.47 6.49
CA VAL A 39 -15.52 -12.69 7.81
C VAL A 39 -14.97 -11.72 8.85
N VAL A 40 -13.65 -11.55 8.92
CA VAL A 40 -13.01 -10.57 9.82
C VAL A 40 -13.50 -9.16 9.51
N SER A 41 -13.57 -8.79 8.23
CA SER A 41 -14.08 -7.50 7.78
C SER A 41 -15.54 -7.29 8.17
N TYR A 42 -16.37 -8.33 8.10
CA TYR A 42 -17.75 -8.26 8.53
C TYR A 42 -17.88 -8.07 10.05
N TYR A 43 -17.10 -8.82 10.83
CA TYR A 43 -17.12 -8.72 12.29
C TYR A 43 -16.68 -7.32 12.76
N VAL A 44 -15.54 -6.84 12.29
CA VAL A 44 -15.09 -5.47 12.60
C VAL A 44 -16.05 -4.45 11.98
N GLY A 45 -16.57 -4.76 10.78
CA GLY A 45 -17.64 -4.10 10.02
C GLY A 45 -18.82 -3.63 10.84
N PHE A 46 -19.53 -4.64 11.33
CA PHE A 46 -20.93 -4.55 11.69
C PHE A 46 -21.21 -5.09 13.09
N VAL A 47 -20.32 -5.91 13.64
CA VAL A 47 -20.52 -6.53 14.96
C VAL A 47 -19.84 -5.72 16.05
N ILE A 48 -18.58 -5.33 15.86
CA ILE A 48 -17.85 -4.55 16.87
C ILE A 48 -18.33 -3.09 16.84
N ASN A 49 -18.82 -2.62 17.98
CA ASN A 49 -19.22 -1.23 18.20
C ASN A 49 -18.39 -0.58 19.32
N ALA A 50 -18.51 0.75 19.45
CA ALA A 50 -17.73 1.54 20.41
C ALA A 50 -17.98 1.12 21.86
N GLU A 51 -19.23 0.82 22.20
CA GLU A 51 -19.65 0.43 23.56
C GLU A 51 -19.03 -0.90 23.98
N MET A 52 -18.99 -1.90 23.09
CA MET A 52 -18.35 -3.19 23.36
C MET A 52 -16.87 -3.02 23.72
N VAL A 53 -16.16 -2.18 22.97
CA VAL A 53 -14.73 -1.93 23.21
C VAL A 53 -14.52 -1.11 24.48
N ALA A 54 -15.32 -0.06 24.69
CA ALA A 54 -15.27 0.73 25.91
C ALA A 54 -15.51 -0.14 27.15
N ASN A 55 -16.50 -1.03 27.11
CA ASN A 55 -16.80 -1.96 28.20
C ASN A 55 -15.68 -3.00 28.42
N TRP A 56 -15.08 -3.52 27.34
CA TRP A 56 -14.03 -4.53 27.46
C TRP A 56 -12.76 -3.99 28.13
N PHE A 57 -12.45 -2.72 27.87
CA PHE A 57 -11.28 -2.03 28.43
C PHE A 57 -11.62 -1.11 29.62
N ASN A 58 -12.87 -1.09 30.09
CA ASN A 58 -13.37 -0.22 31.14
C ASN A 58 -13.04 1.27 30.91
N LEU A 59 -13.31 1.74 29.69
CA LEU A 59 -13.07 3.12 29.23
C LEU A 59 -14.35 3.95 29.30
N GLU A 60 -14.18 5.28 29.34
CA GLU A 60 -15.28 6.22 29.13
C GLU A 60 -15.84 6.09 27.69
N PRO A 61 -17.09 6.55 27.45
CA PRO A 61 -17.68 6.51 26.12
C PRO A 61 -16.81 7.20 25.08
N LEU A 62 -16.39 6.44 24.06
CA LEU A 62 -15.52 6.94 22.99
C LEU A 62 -16.26 7.98 22.13
N THR A 63 -15.58 9.06 21.77
CA THR A 63 -16.11 10.00 20.79
C THR A 63 -16.18 9.36 19.40
N GLY A 64 -17.03 9.89 18.52
CA GLY A 64 -17.17 9.36 17.15
C GLY A 64 -15.86 9.38 16.36
N ARG A 65 -14.95 10.32 16.66
CA ARG A 65 -13.64 10.40 16.02
C ARG A 65 -12.70 9.31 16.54
N GLU A 66 -12.58 9.18 17.86
CA GLU A 66 -11.75 8.14 18.49
C GLU A 66 -12.22 6.75 18.07
N TRP A 67 -13.54 6.53 18.00
CA TRP A 67 -14.09 5.29 17.51
C TRP A 67 -13.73 5.02 16.05
N SER A 68 -13.83 6.02 15.17
CA SER A 68 -13.44 5.85 13.76
C SER A 68 -11.98 5.40 13.63
N ASP A 69 -11.07 6.03 14.37
CA ASP A 69 -9.64 5.72 14.31
C ASP A 69 -9.35 4.34 14.93
N LEU A 70 -9.94 4.06 16.10
CA LEU A 70 -9.79 2.77 16.79
C LEU A 70 -10.36 1.61 15.97
N LYS A 71 -11.49 1.82 15.28
CA LYS A 71 -12.11 0.80 14.44
C LYS A 71 -11.22 0.40 13.27
N VAL A 72 -10.49 1.35 12.67
CA VAL A 72 -9.47 1.06 11.65
C VAL A 72 -8.32 0.25 12.24
N ALA A 73 -7.82 0.62 13.42
CA ALA A 73 -6.75 -0.11 14.10
C ALA A 73 -7.15 -1.56 14.45
N ILE A 74 -8.36 -1.75 14.99
CA ILE A 74 -8.93 -3.08 15.27
C ILE A 74 -9.03 -3.90 13.98
N GLY A 75 -9.48 -3.29 12.88
CA GLY A 75 -9.52 -3.95 11.57
C GLY A 75 -8.15 -4.44 11.12
N LEU A 76 -7.13 -3.59 11.22
CA LEU A 76 -5.76 -3.92 10.82
C LEU A 76 -5.18 -5.06 11.69
N ILE A 77 -5.33 -4.97 13.01
CA ILE A 77 -4.88 -6.01 13.94
C ILE A 77 -5.63 -7.31 13.69
N GLY A 78 -6.95 -7.25 13.50
CA GLY A 78 -7.78 -8.42 13.21
C GLY A 78 -7.32 -9.13 11.94
N HIS A 79 -7.02 -8.39 10.88
CA HIS A 79 -6.49 -8.96 9.65
C HIS A 79 -5.09 -9.55 9.81
N LEU A 80 -4.19 -8.87 10.54
CA LEU A 80 -2.85 -9.39 10.81
C LEU A 80 -2.91 -10.70 11.60
N VAL A 81 -3.76 -10.78 12.62
CA VAL A 81 -3.84 -11.95 13.51
C VAL A 81 -4.65 -13.08 12.88
N PHE A 82 -5.86 -12.79 12.41
CA PHE A 82 -6.78 -13.84 11.96
C PHE A 82 -6.63 -14.14 10.47
N THR A 83 -6.55 -13.13 9.60
CA THR A 83 -6.46 -13.36 8.15
C THR A 83 -5.06 -13.87 7.76
N ALA A 84 -3.99 -13.18 8.16
CA ALA A 84 -2.63 -13.66 7.89
C ALA A 84 -2.30 -14.91 8.73
N GLY A 85 -2.76 -14.98 9.99
CA GLY A 85 -2.61 -16.18 10.81
C GLY A 85 -3.29 -17.40 10.19
N PHE A 86 -4.49 -17.26 9.63
CA PHE A 86 -5.13 -18.34 8.87
C PHE A 86 -4.29 -18.78 7.67
N PHE A 87 -3.79 -17.85 6.86
CA PHE A 87 -2.90 -18.17 5.74
C PHE A 87 -1.69 -18.97 6.22
N CYS A 88 -1.04 -18.56 7.31
CA CYS A 88 0.07 -19.30 7.91
C CYS A 88 -0.37 -20.70 8.37
N LEU A 89 -1.53 -20.86 8.98
CA LEU A 89 -2.05 -22.17 9.40
C LEU A 89 -2.38 -23.09 8.22
N THR A 90 -2.68 -22.56 7.02
CA THR A 90 -2.88 -23.40 5.84
C THR A 90 -1.65 -24.22 5.45
N THR A 91 -0.45 -23.81 5.88
CA THR A 91 0.79 -24.56 5.68
C THR A 91 0.74 -25.95 6.32
N LEU A 92 -0.04 -26.13 7.40
CA LEU A 92 -0.25 -27.42 8.05
C LEU A 92 -1.02 -28.41 7.16
N PHE A 93 -1.75 -27.90 6.18
CA PHE A 93 -2.53 -28.67 5.21
C PHE A 93 -1.84 -28.78 3.85
N TYR A 94 -0.58 -28.35 3.75
CA TYR A 94 0.20 -28.45 2.53
C TYR A 94 0.43 -29.92 2.15
N LYS A 95 0.17 -30.24 0.89
CA LYS A 95 0.54 -31.50 0.25
C LYS A 95 1.45 -31.17 -0.93
N PRO A 96 2.40 -32.06 -1.29
CA PRO A 96 3.18 -31.90 -2.51
C PRO A 96 2.26 -31.64 -3.70
N LEU A 97 2.63 -30.64 -4.50
CA LEU A 97 1.90 -30.27 -5.71
C LEU A 97 2.14 -31.33 -6.80
N SER A 98 1.23 -31.43 -7.77
CA SER A 98 1.48 -32.19 -8.98
C SER A 98 2.72 -31.65 -9.70
N GLU A 99 3.45 -32.50 -10.44
CA GLU A 99 4.69 -32.11 -11.12
C GLU A 99 4.52 -30.87 -12.00
N GLU A 100 3.46 -30.80 -12.82
CA GLU A 100 3.13 -29.64 -13.66
C GLU A 100 2.98 -28.36 -12.82
N ARG A 101 2.19 -28.43 -11.74
CA ARG A 101 1.96 -27.30 -10.83
C ARG A 101 3.23 -26.86 -10.10
N GLN A 102 4.09 -27.80 -9.71
CA GLN A 102 5.36 -27.49 -9.07
C GLN A 102 6.28 -26.72 -10.02
N GLN A 103 6.32 -27.10 -11.30
CA GLN A 103 7.09 -26.39 -12.33
C GLN A 103 6.65 -24.93 -12.48
N ASP A 104 5.33 -24.66 -12.45
CA ASP A 104 4.81 -23.29 -12.50
C ASP A 104 5.24 -22.45 -11.30
N VAL A 105 5.16 -23.04 -10.09
CA VAL A 105 5.56 -22.38 -8.84
C VAL A 105 7.06 -22.09 -8.85
N ASP A 106 7.88 -23.05 -9.27
CA ASP A 106 9.33 -22.88 -9.37
C ASP A 106 9.69 -21.82 -10.41
N LYS A 107 9.02 -21.80 -11.56
CA LYS A 107 9.17 -20.75 -12.56
C LYS A 107 8.83 -19.37 -12.00
N PHE A 108 7.73 -19.24 -11.26
CA PHE A 108 7.36 -17.98 -10.60
C PHE A 108 8.46 -17.50 -9.65
N PHE A 109 8.95 -18.36 -8.75
CA PHE A 109 9.98 -17.97 -7.80
C PHE A 109 11.35 -17.74 -8.44
N ASN A 110 11.69 -18.47 -9.50
CA ASN A 110 12.91 -18.21 -10.28
C ASN A 110 12.82 -16.84 -10.96
N ASN A 111 11.71 -16.52 -11.60
CA ASN A 111 11.49 -15.20 -12.19
C ASN A 111 11.54 -14.09 -11.14
N LEU A 112 10.95 -14.31 -9.97
CA LEU A 112 10.98 -13.36 -8.86
C LEU A 112 12.42 -13.12 -8.35
N ALA A 113 13.24 -14.17 -8.28
CA ALA A 113 14.63 -14.09 -7.85
C ALA A 113 15.58 -13.58 -8.93
N THR A 114 15.13 -13.54 -10.20
CA THR A 114 15.94 -13.08 -11.32
C THR A 114 16.01 -11.55 -11.28
N PRO A 115 17.21 -10.95 -11.17
CA PRO A 115 17.36 -9.50 -11.17
C PRO A 115 16.82 -8.90 -12.48
N LEU A 116 15.96 -7.90 -12.33
CA LEU A 116 15.54 -7.06 -13.44
C LEU A 116 16.68 -6.08 -13.75
N VAL A 117 17.37 -6.28 -14.86
CA VAL A 117 18.39 -5.35 -15.36
C VAL A 117 17.72 -4.29 -16.22
N ALA A 118 17.64 -3.07 -15.68
CA ALA A 118 16.91 -1.94 -16.23
C ALA A 118 17.83 -1.00 -17.02
N GLU A 119 18.52 -1.51 -18.04
CA GLU A 119 19.48 -0.71 -18.83
C GLU A 119 18.90 -0.14 -20.13
N SER A 120 17.64 -0.44 -20.47
CA SER A 120 17.05 0.04 -21.72
C SER A 120 16.71 1.53 -21.65
N THR A 121 16.93 2.24 -22.76
CA THR A 121 16.54 3.65 -22.91
C THR A 121 15.04 3.85 -22.70
N GLU A 122 14.20 2.90 -23.16
CA GLU A 122 12.75 2.93 -22.95
C GLU A 122 12.35 2.89 -21.48
N GLN A 123 13.07 2.12 -20.65
CA GLN A 123 12.82 2.09 -19.21
C GLN A 123 13.23 3.40 -18.53
N LYS A 124 14.36 4.00 -18.93
CA LYS A 124 14.77 5.32 -18.44
C LYS A 124 13.75 6.41 -18.79
N LYS A 125 13.15 6.37 -19.98
CA LYS A 125 12.06 7.29 -20.37
C LYS A 125 10.82 7.10 -19.50
N LEU A 126 10.44 5.85 -19.24
CA LEU A 126 9.31 5.54 -18.37
C LEU A 126 9.55 6.04 -16.94
N ASP A 127 10.76 5.83 -16.41
CA ASP A 127 11.17 6.31 -15.09
C ASP A 127 11.12 7.84 -15.01
N ASN A 128 11.63 8.55 -16.03
CA ASN A 128 11.53 10.01 -16.12
C ASN A 128 10.07 10.50 -16.13
N LYS A 129 9.20 9.83 -16.89
CA LYS A 129 7.77 10.15 -16.92
C LYS A 129 7.13 9.94 -15.54
N GLN A 130 7.46 8.86 -14.84
CA GLN A 130 6.98 8.59 -13.49
C GLN A 130 7.50 9.63 -12.49
N ARG A 131 8.80 9.96 -12.52
CA ARG A 131 9.42 11.00 -11.67
C ARG A 131 8.75 12.34 -11.85
N ARG A 132 8.52 12.77 -13.09
CA ARG A 132 7.86 14.04 -13.41
C ARG A 132 6.40 14.03 -12.95
N MET A 133 5.62 13.00 -13.32
CA MET A 133 4.21 12.91 -12.94
C MET A 133 4.02 12.84 -11.42
N LEU A 134 4.70 11.90 -10.75
CA LEU A 134 4.60 11.71 -9.32
C LEU A 134 5.16 12.91 -8.54
N GLY A 135 6.32 13.42 -8.95
CA GLY A 135 6.95 14.59 -8.33
C GLY A 135 6.08 15.83 -8.42
N SER A 136 5.48 16.11 -9.58
CA SER A 136 4.55 17.24 -9.76
C SER A 136 3.28 17.10 -8.91
N LEU A 137 2.68 15.91 -8.85
CA LEU A 137 1.50 15.66 -8.02
C LEU A 137 1.81 15.84 -6.53
N ILE A 138 2.94 15.32 -6.05
CA ILE A 138 3.38 15.48 -4.66
C ILE A 138 3.69 16.94 -4.35
N ALA A 139 4.38 17.66 -5.25
CA ALA A 139 4.67 19.07 -5.07
C ALA A 139 3.39 19.91 -4.96
N CYS A 140 2.41 19.67 -5.85
CA CYS A 140 1.10 20.30 -5.79
C CYS A 140 0.38 19.99 -4.47
N ALA A 141 0.40 18.73 -4.02
CA ALA A 141 -0.16 18.34 -2.73
C ALA A 141 0.52 19.06 -1.56
N GLY A 142 1.84 19.22 -1.59
CA GLY A 142 2.59 19.99 -0.58
C GLY A 142 2.13 21.44 -0.48
N VAL A 143 1.89 22.10 -1.61
CA VAL A 143 1.29 23.46 -1.65
C VAL A 143 -0.11 23.46 -1.05
N GLY A 144 -0.94 22.46 -1.40
CA GLY A 144 -2.27 22.30 -0.83
C GLY A 144 -2.25 22.11 0.69
N VAL A 145 -1.32 21.31 1.22
CA VAL A 145 -1.12 21.13 2.66
C VAL A 145 -0.72 22.44 3.33
N MET A 146 0.21 23.21 2.74
CA MET A 146 0.59 24.52 3.28
C MET A 146 -0.59 25.52 3.27
N ALA A 147 -1.47 25.46 2.26
CA ALA A 147 -2.67 26.30 2.19
C ALA A 147 -3.64 26.07 3.37
N MET A 148 -3.56 24.91 4.04
CA MET A 148 -4.31 24.64 5.28
C MET A 148 -3.91 25.57 6.44
N PHE A 149 -2.79 26.31 6.33
CA PHE A 149 -2.46 27.41 7.23
C PHE A 149 -3.59 28.43 7.37
N LEU A 150 -4.41 28.62 6.32
CA LEU A 150 -5.54 29.56 6.31
C LEU A 150 -6.68 29.15 7.25
N LEU A 151 -6.72 27.90 7.70
CA LEU A 151 -7.76 27.42 8.61
C LEU A 151 -7.65 28.12 9.98
N PRO A 152 -8.79 28.37 10.66
CA PRO A 152 -8.82 29.01 11.97
C PRO A 152 -8.32 28.03 13.06
N ASN A 153 -7.00 27.92 13.19
CA ASN A 153 -6.29 27.14 14.21
C ASN A 153 -5.30 28.04 14.96
N PRO A 154 -4.89 27.68 16.19
CA PRO A 154 -3.77 28.34 16.87
C PRO A 154 -2.52 28.40 15.98
N LEU A 155 -1.71 29.44 16.13
CA LEU A 155 -0.52 29.65 15.29
C LEU A 155 0.40 28.42 15.26
N TRP A 156 0.57 27.73 16.39
CA TRP A 156 1.33 26.49 16.46
C TRP A 156 0.79 25.41 15.52
N GLY A 157 -0.53 25.17 15.52
CA GLY A 157 -1.18 24.21 14.63
C GLY A 157 -1.07 24.60 13.15
N ARG A 158 -1.12 25.90 12.86
CA ARG A 158 -0.91 26.42 11.49
C ARG A 158 0.52 26.18 11.00
N MET A 159 1.51 26.38 11.85
CA MET A 159 2.92 26.15 11.49
C MET A 159 3.23 24.67 11.24
N ILE A 160 2.49 23.75 11.87
CA ILE A 160 2.61 22.31 11.57
C ILE A 160 2.22 22.01 10.12
N PHE A 161 1.14 22.60 9.60
CA PHE A 161 0.76 22.44 8.19
C PHE A 161 1.84 22.97 7.24
N VAL A 162 2.45 24.11 7.58
CA VAL A 162 3.56 24.68 6.80
C VAL A 162 4.76 23.72 6.81
N LEU A 163 5.17 23.24 7.98
CA LEU A 163 6.31 22.32 8.11
C LEU A 163 6.09 21.03 7.31
N CYS A 164 4.94 20.37 7.50
CA CYS A 164 4.60 19.15 6.77
C CYS A 164 4.52 19.40 5.27
N GLY A 165 3.89 20.50 4.86
CA GLY A 165 3.76 20.86 3.45
C GLY A 165 5.10 21.18 2.80
N VAL A 166 6.04 21.81 3.51
CA VAL A 166 7.43 22.03 3.04
C VAL A 166 8.15 20.72 2.82
N ILE A 167 8.03 19.74 3.74
CA ILE A 167 8.65 18.42 3.58
C ILE A 167 8.09 17.72 2.33
N VAL A 168 6.76 17.69 2.19
CA VAL A 168 6.09 17.07 1.04
C VAL A 168 6.49 17.76 -0.27
N LEU A 169 6.48 19.09 -0.29
CA LEU A 169 6.89 19.89 -1.45
C LEU A 169 8.35 19.62 -1.82
N ALA A 170 9.26 19.60 -0.84
CA ALA A 170 10.67 19.34 -1.07
C ALA A 170 10.89 17.97 -1.71
N VAL A 171 10.23 16.92 -1.21
CA VAL A 171 10.31 15.57 -1.81
C VAL A 171 9.78 15.59 -3.26
N GLY A 172 8.64 16.24 -3.50
CA GLY A 172 8.09 16.38 -4.84
C GLY A 172 9.05 17.07 -5.82
N LEU A 173 9.67 18.17 -5.38
CA LEU A 173 10.65 18.91 -6.18
C LEU A 173 11.94 18.11 -6.43
N LEU A 174 12.43 17.37 -5.43
CA LEU A 174 13.58 16.49 -5.59
C LEU A 174 13.32 15.37 -6.61
N LEU A 175 12.11 14.82 -6.65
CA LEU A 175 11.72 13.83 -7.66
C LEU A 175 11.66 14.42 -9.07
N VAL A 176 11.10 15.62 -9.23
CA VAL A 176 11.09 16.31 -10.54
C VAL A 176 12.52 16.64 -10.99
N LYS A 177 13.38 17.07 -10.06
CA LYS A 177 14.79 17.38 -10.35
C LYS A 177 15.63 16.13 -10.67
N ALA A 178 15.22 14.95 -10.18
CA ALA A 178 15.89 13.70 -10.46
C ALA A 178 15.59 13.13 -11.86
N VAL A 179 14.81 13.82 -12.70
CA VAL A 179 14.63 13.46 -14.11
C VAL A 179 15.98 13.59 -14.84
N ASP A 180 16.35 12.55 -15.58
CA ASP A 180 17.60 12.53 -16.35
C ASP A 180 17.36 13.15 -17.73
N GLU A 181 17.69 14.44 -17.86
CA GLU A 181 17.47 15.21 -19.09
C GLU A 181 18.34 14.74 -20.27
N SER A 182 19.44 14.01 -20.02
CA SER A 182 20.32 13.50 -21.08
C SER A 182 19.61 12.47 -21.98
N VAL A 183 18.74 11.66 -21.38
CA VAL A 183 17.90 10.67 -22.08
C VAL A 183 16.85 11.34 -22.97
N GLU A 184 16.39 12.54 -22.62
CA GLU A 184 15.43 13.31 -23.42
C GLU A 184 16.11 14.04 -24.60
N GLN A 185 17.39 14.39 -24.47
CA GLN A 185 18.18 15.05 -25.52
C GLN A 185 18.63 14.07 -26.62
N GLU A 186 19.05 12.86 -26.27
CA GLU A 186 19.42 11.81 -27.25
C GLU A 186 18.27 11.46 -28.21
N ASP A 187 17.03 11.47 -27.72
CA ASP A 187 15.82 11.26 -28.52
C ASP A 187 15.56 12.41 -29.50
N ALA A 188 15.73 13.66 -29.03
CA ALA A 188 15.52 14.84 -29.87
C ALA A 188 16.53 14.88 -31.02
N GLU A 189 17.80 14.54 -30.74
CA GLU A 189 18.87 14.47 -31.74
C GLU A 189 18.65 13.32 -32.75
N ALA A 190 18.19 12.16 -32.28
CA ALA A 190 17.88 11.01 -33.14
C ALA A 190 16.70 11.28 -34.10
N VAL A 191 15.70 12.07 -33.67
CA VAL A 191 14.60 12.49 -34.56
C VAL A 191 15.08 13.51 -35.58
N THR A 192 15.94 14.46 -35.19
CA THR A 192 16.48 15.47 -36.13
C THR A 192 17.45 14.90 -37.15
N ASN A 193 18.22 13.85 -36.82
CA ASN A 193 19.18 13.24 -37.74
C ASN A 193 18.53 12.26 -38.73
N ASN A 194 17.29 11.83 -38.48
CA ASN A 194 16.53 10.92 -39.35
C ASN A 194 15.43 11.65 -40.17
N ALA A 195 15.35 12.97 -40.09
CA ALA A 195 14.43 13.85 -40.83
C ALA A 195 15.17 14.57 -41.98
#